data_AF-A0A202DFY9-F1
#
_entry.id   AF-A0A202DFY9-F1
#
_cell.length_a   1.000
_cell.length_b   1.000
_cell.length_c   1.000
_cell.angle_alpha   90.00
_cell.angle_beta   90.00
_cell.angle_gamma   90.00
#
_symmetry.space_group_name_H-M   'P 1'
#
loop_
_entity.id
_entity.type
_entity.pdbx_description
1 polymer ?
#
loop_
_entity_poly.entity_id
_entity_poly.type
_entity_poly.pdbx_seq_one_letter_code
_entity_poly.pdbx_strand_id
1 'polypeptide(L)'
;MEKLVRDNIPKIIEQNGETPNYRVSKDEEYEEFLIEKLIEETNEFMEDKSEKEFIDILEVLDEISDYMNFDLESIKDLKEDKSSKRGKFKKRFILEMNDTESIIEKSKNFFIETVKKHKTDPYGLLNHVYEVEKWALKFIKKYPEIDSEVLLVSAWLHDIGHYPLQEIDHAITGEKIAKEFLTKNNYPSEKIAKVLHCIRCHRNKDVKPKTIEARALIFCDSASHMTDHMYLNVLRDNTAKDRNYSAKDKLIRDYNDLDLFPEMKEGLTGLYHGWLKLIEEYEKILE
;
A
#
# COMPACT_ATOMS: atom_id res chain seq x y z
N MET A 1 -8.30 -18.98 -18.00
CA MET A 1 -6.93 -18.54 -17.66
C MET A 1 -6.09 -18.92 -18.85
N GLU A 2 -5.51 -17.94 -19.53
CA GLU A 2 -4.57 -18.18 -20.64
C GLU A 2 -3.20 -18.45 -20.06
N LYS A 3 -2.38 -19.27 -20.72
CA LYS A 3 -1.00 -19.52 -20.30
C LYS A 3 -0.12 -19.78 -21.51
N LEU A 4 1.15 -19.41 -21.39
CA LEU A 4 2.16 -19.71 -22.40
C LEU A 4 2.52 -21.20 -22.34
N VAL A 5 2.59 -21.84 -23.50
CA VAL A 5 2.94 -23.27 -23.63
C VAL A 5 3.96 -23.44 -24.74
N ARG A 6 4.77 -24.52 -24.66
CA ARG A 6 5.73 -24.87 -25.71
C ARG A 6 5.02 -25.13 -27.05
N ASP A 7 5.69 -24.85 -28.17
CA ASP A 7 5.15 -24.94 -29.53
C ASP A 7 4.46 -26.26 -29.89
N ASN A 8 4.97 -27.37 -29.34
CA ASN A 8 4.44 -28.70 -29.66
C ASN A 8 3.25 -29.12 -28.78
N ILE A 9 2.88 -28.35 -27.76
CA ILE A 9 1.78 -28.69 -26.84
C ILE A 9 0.43 -28.82 -27.56
N PRO A 10 0.02 -27.89 -28.45
CA PRO A 10 -1.21 -28.08 -29.23
C PRO A 10 -1.24 -29.41 -30.00
N LYS A 11 -0.12 -29.77 -30.65
CA LYS A 11 -0.01 -31.03 -31.40
C LYS A 11 -0.08 -32.27 -30.51
N ILE A 12 0.48 -32.21 -29.31
CA ILE A 12 0.41 -33.31 -28.33
C ILE A 12 -1.04 -33.51 -27.86
N ILE A 13 -1.79 -32.42 -27.63
CA ILE A 13 -3.21 -32.47 -27.27
C ILE A 13 -4.03 -33.15 -28.39
N GLU A 14 -3.79 -32.79 -29.64
CA GLU A 14 -4.44 -33.44 -30.80
C GLU A 14 -4.14 -34.95 -30.89
N GLN A 15 -2.89 -35.34 -30.63
CA GLN A 15 -2.48 -36.75 -30.64
C GLN A 15 -3.14 -37.57 -29.54
N ASN A 16 -3.52 -36.94 -28.44
CA ASN A 16 -4.28 -37.57 -27.35
C ASN A 16 -5.78 -37.65 -27.64
N GLY A 17 -6.24 -37.22 -28.83
CA GLY A 17 -7.65 -37.25 -29.23
C GLY A 17 -8.47 -36.07 -28.72
N GLU A 18 -7.81 -35.04 -28.17
CA GLU A 18 -8.45 -33.81 -27.70
C GLU A 18 -8.28 -32.68 -28.73
N THR A 19 -9.09 -31.62 -28.62
CA THR A 19 -8.98 -30.45 -29.53
C THR A 19 -8.41 -29.26 -28.74
N PRO A 20 -7.19 -28.79 -29.05
CA PRO A 20 -6.60 -27.66 -28.34
C PRO A 20 -7.30 -26.34 -28.73
N ASN A 21 -7.49 -25.46 -27.76
CA ASN A 21 -7.87 -24.07 -28.00
C ASN A 21 -6.67 -23.17 -27.66
N TYR A 22 -6.12 -22.49 -28.67
CA TYR A 22 -4.93 -21.64 -28.51
C TYR A 22 -4.97 -20.45 -29.46
N ARG A 23 -4.18 -19.44 -29.13
CA ARG A 23 -3.86 -18.29 -29.98
C ARG A 23 -2.38 -18.00 -29.85
N VAL A 24 -1.81 -17.30 -30.84
CA VAL A 24 -0.46 -16.75 -30.74
C VAL A 24 -0.54 -15.37 -30.07
N SER A 25 0.36 -15.08 -29.13
CA SER A 25 0.46 -13.78 -28.48
C SER A 25 0.88 -12.69 -29.47
N LYS A 26 0.52 -11.45 -29.17
CA LYS A 26 1.12 -10.27 -29.81
C LYS A 26 2.42 -9.89 -29.09
N ASP A 27 3.30 -9.16 -29.78
CA ASP A 27 4.57 -8.70 -29.20
C ASP A 27 4.39 -7.91 -27.89
N GLU A 28 3.32 -7.11 -27.80
CA GLU A 28 2.99 -6.24 -26.66
C GLU A 28 2.63 -6.99 -25.37
N GLU A 29 2.10 -8.21 -25.47
CA GLU A 29 1.68 -9.04 -24.32
C GLU A 29 2.65 -10.21 -24.09
N TYR A 30 3.56 -10.49 -25.03
CA TYR A 30 4.45 -11.66 -24.94
C TYR A 30 5.41 -11.57 -23.75
N GLU A 31 5.93 -10.37 -23.45
CA GLU A 31 6.76 -10.14 -22.27
C GLU A 31 6.03 -10.53 -20.97
N GLU A 32 4.76 -10.13 -20.81
CA GLU A 32 3.95 -10.46 -19.65
C GLU A 32 3.78 -11.98 -19.51
N PHE A 33 3.46 -12.66 -20.61
CA PHE A 33 3.33 -14.12 -20.64
C PHE A 33 4.65 -14.85 -20.32
N LEU A 34 5.81 -14.34 -20.74
CA LEU A 34 7.12 -14.92 -20.39
C LEU A 34 7.42 -14.78 -18.89
N ILE A 35 7.10 -13.64 -18.29
CA ILE A 35 7.27 -13.43 -16.84
C ILE A 35 6.31 -14.31 -16.04
N GLU A 36 5.04 -14.37 -16.44
CA GLU A 36 4.07 -15.29 -15.83
C GLU A 36 4.54 -16.75 -15.93
N LYS A 37 5.08 -17.14 -17.09
CA LYS A 37 5.61 -18.49 -17.29
C LYS A 37 6.80 -18.79 -16.39
N LEU A 38 7.73 -17.83 -16.23
CA LEU A 38 8.86 -17.99 -15.31
C LEU A 38 8.40 -18.19 -13.86
N ILE A 39 7.33 -17.51 -13.46
CA ILE A 39 6.72 -17.67 -12.14
C ILE A 39 6.04 -19.04 -12.01
N GLU A 40 5.27 -19.48 -13.03
CA GLU A 40 4.66 -20.82 -13.10
C GLU A 40 5.73 -21.90 -12.87
N GLU A 41 6.77 -21.95 -13.71
CA GLU A 41 7.82 -22.98 -13.64
C GLU A 41 8.64 -22.92 -12.35
N THR A 42 8.89 -21.72 -11.81
CA THR A 42 9.55 -21.58 -10.51
C THR A 42 8.69 -22.14 -9.38
N ASN A 43 7.37 -21.94 -9.43
CA ASN A 43 6.45 -22.53 -8.46
C ASN A 43 6.39 -24.06 -8.60
N GLU A 44 6.33 -24.58 -9.83
CA GLU A 44 6.37 -26.02 -10.09
C GLU A 44 7.68 -26.64 -9.55
N PHE A 45 8.84 -26.00 -9.75
CA PHE A 45 10.11 -26.46 -9.16
C PHE A 45 10.15 -26.36 -7.62
N MET A 46 9.47 -25.37 -7.03
CA MET A 46 9.37 -25.26 -5.57
C MET A 46 8.57 -26.43 -4.98
N GLU A 47 7.52 -26.87 -5.67
CA GLU A 47 6.68 -28.02 -5.32
C GLU A 47 7.40 -29.35 -5.59
N ASP A 48 7.94 -29.52 -6.79
CA ASP A 48 8.74 -30.67 -7.23
C ASP A 48 10.14 -30.23 -7.68
N LYS A 49 11.14 -30.44 -6.82
CA LYS A 49 12.54 -30.03 -7.05
C LYS A 49 13.28 -30.97 -8.02
N SER A 50 12.59 -31.42 -9.07
CA SER A 50 13.11 -32.37 -10.05
C SER A 50 13.91 -31.69 -11.15
N GLU A 51 14.74 -32.46 -11.85
CA GLU A 51 15.49 -31.95 -13.01
C GLU A 51 14.56 -31.50 -14.14
N LYS A 52 13.36 -32.09 -14.23
CA LYS A 52 12.36 -31.75 -15.24
C LYS A 52 11.91 -30.31 -15.09
N GLU A 53 11.42 -29.92 -13.90
CA GLU A 53 10.95 -28.55 -13.67
C GLU A 53 12.11 -27.53 -13.75
N PHE A 54 13.34 -27.93 -13.39
CA PHE A 54 14.50 -27.08 -13.59
C PHE A 54 14.83 -26.81 -15.07
N ILE A 55 14.63 -27.80 -15.96
CA ILE A 55 14.78 -27.62 -17.41
C ILE A 55 13.72 -26.66 -17.94
N ASP A 56 12.49 -26.74 -17.43
CA ASP A 56 11.42 -25.81 -17.82
C ASP A 56 11.76 -24.36 -17.40
N ILE A 57 12.35 -24.13 -16.22
CA ILE A 57 12.89 -22.80 -15.85
C ILE A 57 13.98 -22.33 -16.83
N LEU A 58 14.91 -23.20 -17.22
CA LEU A 58 15.99 -22.84 -18.13
C LEU A 58 15.47 -22.44 -19.51
N GLU A 59 14.50 -23.19 -20.05
CA GLU A 59 13.85 -22.87 -21.32
C GLU A 59 13.26 -21.46 -21.32
N VAL A 60 12.54 -21.10 -20.25
CA VAL A 60 11.92 -19.78 -20.14
C VAL A 60 12.98 -18.68 -20.03
N LEU A 61 14.08 -18.92 -19.32
CA LEU A 61 15.18 -17.97 -19.23
C LEU A 61 15.90 -17.75 -20.56
N ASP A 62 16.06 -18.80 -21.37
CA ASP A 62 16.65 -18.71 -22.70
C ASP A 62 15.73 -17.89 -23.63
N GLU A 63 14.42 -18.16 -23.62
CA GLU A 63 13.44 -17.40 -24.41
C GLU A 63 13.35 -15.92 -23.97
N ILE A 64 13.41 -15.64 -22.67
CA ILE A 64 13.50 -14.25 -22.15
C ILE A 64 14.79 -13.59 -22.63
N SER A 65 15.92 -14.31 -22.62
CA SER A 65 17.20 -13.79 -23.08
C SER A 65 17.13 -13.36 -24.54
N ASP A 66 16.52 -14.19 -25.38
CA ASP A 66 16.36 -13.92 -26.81
C ASP A 66 15.39 -12.76 -27.06
N TYR A 67 14.22 -12.75 -26.41
CA TYR A 67 13.24 -11.65 -26.52
C TYR A 67 13.83 -10.30 -26.10
N MET A 68 14.59 -10.28 -25.00
CA MET A 68 15.24 -9.07 -24.48
C MET A 68 16.52 -8.68 -25.23
N ASN A 69 16.95 -9.45 -26.24
CA ASN A 69 18.20 -9.28 -26.97
C ASN A 69 19.43 -9.22 -26.06
N PHE A 70 19.47 -10.09 -25.06
CA PHE A 70 20.61 -10.20 -24.17
C PHE A 70 21.79 -10.89 -24.84
N ASP A 71 22.94 -10.22 -24.85
CA ASP A 71 24.19 -10.84 -25.25
C ASP A 71 24.71 -11.78 -24.13
N LEU A 72 24.65 -13.08 -24.40
CA LEU A 72 25.10 -14.11 -23.48
C LEU A 72 26.60 -14.01 -23.14
N GLU A 73 27.43 -13.44 -24.01
CA GLU A 73 28.86 -13.21 -23.72
C GLU A 73 29.00 -12.08 -22.70
N SER A 74 28.37 -10.93 -22.94
CA SER A 74 28.27 -9.82 -21.99
C SER A 74 27.68 -10.22 -20.63
N ILE A 75 26.61 -11.04 -20.60
CA ILE A 75 26.02 -11.54 -19.34
C ILE A 75 27.02 -12.38 -18.56
N LYS A 76 27.80 -13.24 -19.24
CA LYS A 76 28.83 -14.05 -18.57
C LYS A 76 29.89 -13.16 -17.93
N ASP A 77 30.34 -12.12 -18.62
CA ASP A 77 31.31 -11.15 -18.10
C ASP A 77 30.76 -10.38 -16.89
N LEU A 78 29.53 -9.87 -16.97
CA LEU A 78 28.84 -9.18 -15.86
C LEU A 78 28.67 -10.10 -14.64
N LYS A 79 28.36 -11.38 -14.88
CA LYS A 79 28.24 -12.39 -13.82
C LYS A 79 29.57 -12.66 -13.13
N GLU A 80 30.66 -12.75 -13.88
CA GLU A 80 32.01 -12.94 -13.30
C GLU A 80 32.51 -11.68 -12.58
N ASP A 81 32.26 -10.47 -13.09
CA ASP A 81 32.57 -9.22 -12.37
C ASP A 81 31.82 -9.16 -11.03
N LYS A 82 30.49 -9.41 -11.03
CA LYS A 82 29.67 -9.44 -9.81
C LYS A 82 30.17 -10.51 -8.83
N SER A 83 30.56 -11.68 -9.34
CA SER A 83 31.15 -12.76 -8.54
C SER A 83 32.51 -12.35 -7.93
N SER A 84 33.38 -11.68 -8.68
CA SER A 84 34.68 -11.24 -8.18
C SER A 84 34.53 -10.24 -7.03
N LYS A 85 33.54 -9.35 -7.12
CA LYS A 85 33.26 -8.31 -6.12
C LYS A 85 32.46 -8.82 -4.91
N ARG A 86 31.47 -9.69 -5.12
CA ARG A 86 30.50 -10.09 -4.08
C ARG A 86 30.58 -11.56 -3.67
N GLY A 87 31.43 -12.35 -4.33
CA GLY A 87 31.49 -13.80 -4.15
C GLY A 87 30.37 -14.55 -4.87
N LYS A 88 30.41 -15.88 -4.78
CA LYS A 88 29.37 -16.82 -5.25
C LYS A 88 28.68 -17.46 -4.05
N PHE A 89 27.54 -18.12 -4.27
CA PHE A 89 26.79 -18.83 -3.23
C PHE A 89 27.47 -20.09 -2.66
N LYS A 90 28.69 -20.45 -3.13
CA LYS A 90 29.44 -21.65 -2.71
C LYS A 90 29.73 -21.73 -1.21
N LYS A 91 29.85 -20.58 -0.53
CA LYS A 91 30.11 -20.51 0.91
C LYS A 91 28.86 -20.76 1.78
N ARG A 92 27.66 -20.81 1.17
CA ARG A 92 26.38 -21.09 1.85
C ARG A 92 26.09 -20.17 3.05
N PHE A 93 26.51 -18.91 2.96
CA PHE A 93 26.15 -17.94 3.99
C PHE A 93 24.64 -17.69 3.96
N ILE A 94 23.98 -17.93 5.08
CA ILE A 94 22.61 -17.51 5.35
C ILE A 94 22.74 -16.27 6.22
N LEU A 95 22.31 -15.12 5.70
CA LEU A 95 22.29 -13.88 6.46
C LEU A 95 20.98 -13.84 7.23
N GLU A 96 21.05 -14.01 8.56
CA GLU A 96 19.93 -13.66 9.44
C GLU A 96 19.93 -12.14 9.62
N MET A 97 18.97 -11.46 8.97
CA MET A 97 18.62 -10.11 9.35
C MET A 97 17.81 -10.22 10.64
N ASN A 98 18.24 -9.55 11.70
CA ASN A 98 17.39 -9.37 12.87
C ASN A 98 16.21 -8.47 12.46
N ASP A 99 15.16 -9.07 11.90
CA ASP A 99 13.84 -8.45 11.85
C ASP A 99 13.29 -8.46 13.28
N THR A 100 13.85 -7.59 14.14
CA THR A 100 12.96 -6.94 15.10
C THR A 100 11.93 -6.22 14.24
N GLU A 101 10.74 -6.81 14.13
CA GLU A 101 9.58 -6.25 13.46
C GLU A 101 9.58 -4.73 13.70
N SER A 102 9.73 -3.96 12.62
CA SER A 102 9.93 -2.52 12.71
C SER A 102 8.77 -1.90 13.50
N ILE A 103 8.99 -0.78 14.16
CA ILE A 103 7.91 -0.12 14.90
C ILE A 103 6.72 0.21 13.97
N ILE A 104 6.97 0.42 12.68
CA ILE A 104 5.94 0.64 11.65
C ILE A 104 5.08 -0.63 11.49
N GLU A 105 5.71 -1.79 11.29
CA GLU A 105 5.01 -3.06 11.11
C GLU A 105 4.25 -3.44 12.39
N LYS A 106 4.85 -3.20 13.56
CA LYS A 106 4.17 -3.38 14.85
C LYS A 106 2.96 -2.47 14.99
N SER A 107 3.04 -1.19 14.58
CA SER A 107 1.92 -0.25 14.61
C SER A 107 0.79 -0.71 13.69
N LYS A 108 1.13 -1.18 12.49
CA LYS A 108 0.20 -1.76 11.52
C LYS A 108 -0.53 -2.96 12.10
N ASN A 109 0.21 -3.94 12.62
CA ASN A 109 -0.38 -5.13 13.22
C ASN A 109 -1.21 -4.79 14.45
N PHE A 110 -0.77 -3.82 15.28
CA PHE A 110 -1.54 -3.35 16.42
C PHE A 110 -2.88 -2.72 16.02
N PHE A 111 -2.91 -1.89 14.98
CA PHE A 111 -4.14 -1.29 14.47
C PHE A 111 -5.08 -2.36 13.91
N ILE A 112 -4.58 -3.22 13.02
CA ILE A 112 -5.36 -4.30 12.39
C ILE A 112 -6.00 -5.22 13.42
N GLU A 113 -5.21 -5.70 14.40
CA GLU A 113 -5.72 -6.58 15.44
C GLU A 113 -6.70 -5.86 16.38
N THR A 114 -6.50 -4.55 16.61
CA THR A 114 -7.47 -3.74 17.34
C THR A 114 -8.80 -3.69 16.60
N VAL A 115 -8.83 -3.40 15.31
CA VAL A 115 -10.07 -3.41 14.51
C VAL A 115 -10.72 -4.79 14.50
N LYS A 116 -9.97 -5.86 14.22
CA LYS A 116 -10.48 -7.25 14.20
C LYS A 116 -11.13 -7.66 15.51
N LYS A 117 -10.53 -7.29 16.65
CA LYS A 117 -11.06 -7.61 17.99
C LYS A 117 -12.43 -6.99 18.23
N HIS A 118 -12.74 -5.87 17.60
CA HIS A 118 -14.03 -5.19 17.72
C HIS A 118 -15.13 -5.75 16.80
N LYS A 119 -14.81 -6.76 15.96
CA LYS A 119 -15.71 -7.50 15.04
C LYS A 119 -16.40 -6.69 13.95
N THR A 120 -16.52 -5.38 14.10
CA THR A 120 -17.08 -4.46 13.11
C THR A 120 -16.15 -3.27 12.92
N ASP A 121 -16.09 -2.77 11.68
CA ASP A 121 -15.39 -1.53 11.33
C ASP A 121 -16.41 -0.50 10.81
N PRO A 122 -17.22 0.08 11.71
CA PRO A 122 -18.36 0.93 11.31
C PRO A 122 -17.94 2.21 10.58
N TYR A 123 -16.65 2.56 10.63
CA TYR A 123 -16.09 3.76 10.01
C TYR A 123 -15.21 3.44 8.78
N GLY A 124 -15.02 2.16 8.44
CA GLY A 124 -14.15 1.74 7.33
C GLY A 124 -12.68 2.12 7.52
N LEU A 125 -12.20 2.20 8.76
CA LEU A 125 -10.88 2.74 9.09
C LEU A 125 -9.74 1.89 8.58
N LEU A 126 -9.94 0.57 8.42
CA LEU A 126 -8.86 -0.28 7.92
C LEU A 126 -8.43 0.14 6.51
N ASN A 127 -9.39 0.33 5.60
CA ASN A 127 -9.11 0.78 4.23
C ASN A 127 -8.58 2.22 4.24
N HIS A 128 -9.17 3.10 5.04
CA HIS A 128 -8.72 4.50 5.18
C HIS A 128 -7.24 4.59 5.55
N VAL A 129 -6.80 3.87 6.59
CA VAL A 129 -5.41 3.94 7.06
C VAL A 129 -4.41 3.43 6.01
N TYR A 130 -4.78 2.43 5.20
CA TYR A 130 -3.96 2.02 4.05
C TYR A 130 -3.84 3.14 2.99
N GLU A 131 -4.91 3.89 2.72
CA GLU A 131 -4.85 5.05 1.83
C GLU A 131 -4.00 6.19 2.42
N VAL A 132 -4.09 6.44 3.73
CA VAL A 132 -3.22 7.40 4.43
C VAL A 132 -1.74 7.00 4.32
N GLU A 133 -1.42 5.72 4.48
CA GLU A 133 -0.06 5.20 4.29
C GLU A 133 0.48 5.47 2.88
N LYS A 134 -0.34 5.25 1.83
CA LYS A 134 0.05 5.55 0.44
C LYS A 134 0.41 7.03 0.26
N TRP A 135 -0.35 7.93 0.87
CA TRP A 135 -0.04 9.37 0.86
C TRP A 135 1.20 9.71 1.67
N ALA A 136 1.39 9.11 2.84
CA ALA A 136 2.59 9.28 3.66
C ALA A 136 3.86 8.86 2.89
N LEU A 137 3.82 7.74 2.15
CA LEU A 137 4.92 7.30 1.30
C LEU A 137 5.22 8.27 0.15
N LYS A 138 4.19 8.89 -0.44
CA LYS A 138 4.39 9.97 -1.44
C LYS A 138 5.06 11.20 -0.80
N PHE A 139 4.65 11.57 0.42
CA PHE A 139 5.27 12.67 1.16
C PHE A 139 6.74 12.43 1.44
N ILE A 140 7.10 11.24 1.93
CA ILE A 140 8.49 10.88 2.25
C ILE A 140 9.38 10.99 1.00
N LYS A 141 8.86 10.64 -0.18
CA LYS A 141 9.60 10.79 -1.44
C LYS A 141 9.79 12.26 -1.84
N LYS A 142 8.80 13.11 -1.60
CA LYS A 142 8.82 14.53 -2.01
C LYS A 142 9.54 15.45 -1.02
N TYR A 143 9.48 15.14 0.28
CA TYR A 143 10.06 15.92 1.37
C TYR A 143 11.02 15.04 2.20
N PRO A 144 12.28 14.87 1.76
CA PRO A 144 13.27 14.00 2.42
C PRO A 144 13.61 14.41 3.87
N GLU A 145 13.27 15.63 4.28
CA GLU A 145 13.44 16.13 5.65
C GLU A 145 12.43 15.56 6.66
N ILE A 146 11.35 14.91 6.20
CA ILE A 146 10.37 14.24 7.04
C ILE A 146 11.00 13.00 7.68
N ASP A 147 10.85 12.84 9.01
CA ASP A 147 11.13 11.57 9.68
C ASP A 147 10.09 10.53 9.25
N SER A 148 10.48 9.66 8.32
CA SER A 148 9.60 8.65 7.70
C SER A 148 9.00 7.70 8.73
N GLU A 149 9.75 7.34 9.76
CA GLU A 149 9.28 6.43 10.81
C GLU A 149 8.22 7.10 11.68
N VAL A 150 8.41 8.38 12.04
CA VAL A 150 7.39 9.16 12.75
C VAL A 150 6.11 9.29 11.92
N LEU A 151 6.22 9.66 10.64
CA LEU A 151 5.05 9.86 9.80
C LEU A 151 4.26 8.56 9.57
N LEU A 152 4.94 7.45 9.27
CA LEU A 152 4.28 6.15 9.03
C LEU A 152 3.66 5.57 10.31
N VAL A 153 4.36 5.65 11.45
CA VAL A 153 3.79 5.25 12.75
C VAL A 153 2.56 6.10 13.07
N SER A 154 2.63 7.40 12.85
CA SER A 154 1.48 8.30 13.04
C SER A 154 0.32 7.98 12.10
N ALA A 155 0.58 7.70 10.82
CA ALA A 155 -0.44 7.30 9.86
C ALA A 155 -1.20 6.05 10.34
N TRP A 156 -0.48 5.03 10.82
CA TRP A 156 -1.11 3.81 11.33
C TRP A 156 -1.87 3.97 12.65
N LEU A 157 -1.54 4.96 13.47
CA LEU A 157 -2.10 5.10 14.82
C LEU A 157 -3.04 6.31 15.00
N HIS A 158 -3.19 7.22 14.03
CA HIS A 158 -3.94 8.46 14.23
C HIS A 158 -5.40 8.26 14.64
N ASP A 159 -6.05 7.25 14.06
CA ASP A 159 -7.46 6.93 14.29
C ASP A 159 -7.68 5.76 15.25
N ILE A 160 -6.62 5.24 15.89
CA ILE A 160 -6.74 4.09 16.82
C ILE A 160 -7.71 4.37 17.97
N GLY A 161 -7.87 5.66 18.34
CA GLY A 161 -8.76 6.11 19.39
C GLY A 161 -10.26 5.98 19.09
N HIS A 162 -10.64 5.58 17.87
CA HIS A 162 -12.02 5.18 17.56
C HIS A 162 -12.40 3.84 18.20
N TYR A 163 -11.42 3.06 18.66
CA TYR A 163 -11.61 1.76 19.29
C TYR A 163 -11.08 1.73 20.73
N PRO A 164 -11.89 1.29 21.72
CA PRO A 164 -13.31 0.94 21.61
C PRO A 164 -14.19 2.16 21.31
N LEU A 165 -15.41 1.93 20.79
CA LEU A 165 -16.38 2.99 20.53
C LEU A 165 -16.70 3.76 21.82
N GLN A 166 -16.49 5.06 21.79
CA GLN A 166 -16.71 5.93 22.95
C GLN A 166 -16.99 7.38 22.52
N GLU A 167 -17.55 8.16 23.44
CA GLU A 167 -17.94 9.57 23.22
C GLU A 167 -16.76 10.54 23.37
N ILE A 168 -15.62 10.08 23.90
CA ILE A 168 -14.41 10.91 24.03
C ILE A 168 -13.80 11.08 22.65
N ASP A 169 -13.29 12.28 22.37
CA ASP A 169 -12.57 12.59 21.14
C ASP A 169 -11.48 11.53 20.84
N HIS A 170 -11.52 10.99 19.63
CA HIS A 170 -10.64 9.91 19.23
C HIS A 170 -9.18 10.35 19.13
N ALA A 171 -8.89 11.64 18.90
CA ALA A 171 -7.51 12.13 18.90
C ALA A 171 -6.91 12.13 20.32
N ILE A 172 -7.71 12.46 21.35
CA ILE A 172 -7.29 12.40 22.76
C ILE A 172 -7.06 10.94 23.18
N THR A 173 -7.99 10.07 22.79
CA THR A 173 -7.94 8.65 23.12
C THR A 173 -6.77 7.98 22.41
N GLY A 174 -6.59 8.28 21.13
CA GLY A 174 -5.52 7.77 20.28
C GLY A 174 -4.14 8.17 20.80
N GLU A 175 -3.98 9.41 21.27
CA GLU A 175 -2.75 9.86 21.92
C GLU A 175 -2.39 8.96 23.13
N LYS A 176 -3.37 8.67 24.00
CA LYS A 176 -3.14 7.80 25.16
C LYS A 176 -2.76 6.37 24.75
N ILE A 177 -3.53 5.78 23.83
CA ILE A 177 -3.30 4.40 23.37
C ILE A 177 -1.94 4.28 22.67
N ALA A 178 -1.61 5.22 21.79
CA ALA A 178 -0.32 5.24 21.10
C ALA A 178 0.84 5.39 22.08
N LYS A 179 0.70 6.22 23.12
CA LYS A 179 1.74 6.38 24.14
C LYS A 179 2.05 5.06 24.85
N GLU A 180 1.01 4.34 25.28
CA GLU A 180 1.15 3.04 25.94
C GLU A 180 1.81 2.01 25.00
N PHE A 181 1.33 1.93 23.76
CA PHE A 181 1.85 1.03 22.73
C PHE A 181 3.33 1.28 22.41
N LEU A 182 3.71 2.54 22.15
CA LEU A 182 5.08 2.90 21.75
C LEU A 182 6.06 2.73 22.91
N THR A 183 5.65 3.07 24.13
CA THR A 183 6.47 2.88 25.33
C THR A 183 6.73 1.39 25.57
N LYS A 184 5.70 0.53 25.43
CA LYS A 184 5.84 -0.93 25.57
C LYS A 184 6.79 -1.54 24.54
N ASN A 185 6.89 -0.93 23.36
CA ASN A 185 7.79 -1.34 22.29
C ASN A 185 9.18 -0.67 22.35
N ASN A 186 9.52 0.01 23.44
CA ASN A 186 10.80 0.69 23.65
C ASN A 186 11.12 1.71 22.54
N TYR A 187 10.11 2.39 21.99
CA TYR A 187 10.32 3.42 20.98
C TYR A 187 10.98 4.67 21.61
N PRO A 188 11.94 5.35 20.95
CA PRO A 188 12.65 6.47 21.54
C PRO A 188 11.71 7.59 22.01
N SER A 189 11.90 8.07 23.24
CA SER A 189 11.00 9.05 23.87
C SER A 189 10.84 10.35 23.08
N GLU A 190 11.90 10.81 22.40
CA GLU A 190 11.85 11.97 21.50
C GLU A 190 10.89 11.72 20.32
N LYS A 191 10.96 10.54 19.71
CA LYS A 191 10.07 10.17 18.60
C LYS A 191 8.65 9.90 19.07
N ILE A 192 8.46 9.32 20.26
CA ILE A 192 7.14 9.19 20.89
C ILE A 192 6.47 10.57 20.96
N ALA A 193 7.15 11.59 21.49
CA ALA A 193 6.58 12.93 21.60
C ALA A 193 6.12 13.51 20.26
N LYS A 194 6.89 13.27 19.18
CA LYS A 194 6.51 13.70 17.82
C LYS A 194 5.27 12.94 17.32
N VAL A 195 5.24 11.62 17.45
CA VAL A 195 4.09 10.79 17.05
C VAL A 195 2.82 11.21 17.79
N LEU A 196 2.91 11.37 19.12
CA LEU A 196 1.77 11.81 19.94
C LEU A 196 1.27 13.19 19.53
N HIS A 197 2.18 14.12 19.24
CA HIS A 197 1.81 15.45 18.73
C HIS A 197 1.07 15.35 17.39
N CYS A 198 1.55 14.53 16.45
CA CYS A 198 0.86 14.28 15.17
C CYS A 198 -0.56 13.75 15.40
N ILE A 199 -0.72 12.70 16.20
CA ILE A 199 -2.02 12.10 16.51
C ILE A 199 -2.93 13.12 17.19
N ARG A 200 -2.43 13.90 18.15
CA ARG A 200 -3.28 14.80 18.93
C ARG A 200 -3.83 15.97 18.11
N CYS A 201 -3.10 16.41 17.08
CA CYS A 201 -3.48 17.55 16.23
C CYS A 201 -4.02 17.17 14.85
N HIS A 202 -4.14 15.88 14.48
CA HIS A 202 -4.50 15.47 13.11
C HIS A 202 -5.87 16.00 12.65
N ARG A 203 -6.78 16.31 13.57
CA ARG A 203 -8.09 16.91 13.26
C ARG A 203 -8.07 18.42 13.04
N ASN A 204 -6.91 19.06 13.24
CA ASN A 204 -6.67 20.51 13.12
C ASN A 204 -7.65 21.40 13.92
N LYS A 205 -8.26 20.86 14.99
CA LYS A 205 -9.37 21.50 15.73
C LYS A 205 -8.88 22.36 16.90
N ASP A 206 -8.30 21.72 17.91
CA ASP A 206 -7.95 22.33 19.20
C ASP A 206 -6.44 22.45 19.42
N VAL A 207 -5.66 21.50 18.90
CA VAL A 207 -4.19 21.54 18.89
C VAL A 207 -3.70 21.84 17.48
N LYS A 208 -2.78 22.79 17.35
CA LYS A 208 -2.20 23.17 16.04
C LYS A 208 -0.93 22.37 15.72
N PRO A 209 -0.73 21.98 14.44
CA PRO A 209 0.44 21.22 14.01
C PRO A 209 1.72 22.08 14.04
N LYS A 210 2.71 21.67 14.82
CA LYS A 210 4.00 22.40 14.97
C LYS A 210 5.09 21.84 14.06
N THR A 211 5.13 20.52 13.87
CA THR A 211 6.17 19.85 13.09
C THR A 211 5.73 19.61 11.65
N ILE A 212 6.69 19.30 10.77
CA ILE A 212 6.39 18.98 9.37
C ILE A 212 5.61 17.67 9.27
N GLU A 213 5.92 16.67 10.10
CA GLU A 213 5.24 15.38 10.15
C GLU A 213 3.77 15.54 10.57
N ALA A 214 3.49 16.42 11.53
CA ALA A 214 2.13 16.71 11.98
C ALA A 214 1.30 17.39 10.87
N ARG A 215 1.90 18.34 10.15
CA ARG A 215 1.25 18.94 8.97
C ARG A 215 1.04 17.91 7.86
N ALA A 216 2.04 17.07 7.62
CA ALA A 216 1.99 16.03 6.59
C ALA A 216 0.90 15.00 6.90
N LEU A 217 0.75 14.57 8.16
CA LEU A 217 -0.31 13.66 8.56
C LEU A 217 -1.70 14.25 8.30
N ILE A 218 -1.95 15.51 8.68
CA ILE A 218 -3.22 16.21 8.41
C ILE A 218 -3.53 16.22 6.91
N PHE A 219 -2.51 16.53 6.09
CA PHE A 219 -2.65 16.47 4.65
C PHE A 219 -2.97 15.04 4.18
N CYS A 220 -2.23 14.03 4.64
CA CYS A 220 -2.40 12.64 4.21
C CYS A 220 -3.79 12.09 4.56
N ASP A 221 -4.28 12.40 5.76
CA ASP A 221 -5.64 12.08 6.21
C ASP A 221 -6.69 12.76 5.32
N SER A 222 -6.55 14.05 5.04
CA SER A 222 -7.48 14.77 4.16
C SER A 222 -7.42 14.32 2.71
N ALA A 223 -6.23 13.99 2.21
CA ALA A 223 -6.03 13.55 0.83
C ALA A 223 -6.54 12.12 0.61
N SER A 224 -6.39 11.22 1.59
CA SER A 224 -6.88 9.83 1.49
C SER A 224 -8.39 9.81 1.28
N HIS A 225 -9.12 10.67 1.98
CA HIS A 225 -10.56 10.87 1.81
C HIS A 225 -10.96 11.22 0.37
N MET A 226 -10.18 12.05 -0.33
CA MET A 226 -10.47 12.44 -1.72
C MET A 226 -10.09 11.39 -2.75
N THR A 227 -9.20 10.48 -2.40
CA THR A 227 -8.81 9.34 -3.25
C THR A 227 -9.56 8.06 -2.92
N ASP A 228 -10.52 8.12 -2.01
CA ASP A 228 -11.31 6.97 -1.58
C ASP A 228 -12.82 7.30 -1.54
N HIS A 229 -13.65 6.32 -1.19
CA HIS A 229 -15.11 6.39 -1.22
C HIS A 229 -15.75 7.04 0.03
N MET A 230 -14.97 7.71 0.88
CA MET A 230 -15.44 8.23 2.19
C MET A 230 -16.65 9.16 2.07
N TYR A 231 -16.63 10.12 1.15
CA TYR A 231 -17.73 11.07 1.01
C TYR A 231 -19.06 10.41 0.60
N LEU A 232 -19.00 9.32 -0.17
CA LEU A 232 -20.18 8.52 -0.50
C LEU A 232 -20.72 7.77 0.72
N ASN A 233 -19.84 7.26 1.58
CA ASN A 233 -20.26 6.61 2.83
C ASN A 233 -20.98 7.62 3.73
N VAL A 234 -20.43 8.84 3.88
CA VAL A 234 -21.08 9.92 4.65
C VAL A 234 -22.46 10.25 4.07
N LEU A 235 -22.58 10.40 2.75
CA LEU A 235 -23.87 10.65 2.10
C LEU A 235 -24.89 9.54 2.35
N ARG A 236 -24.47 8.28 2.29
CA ARG A 236 -25.34 7.12 2.53
C ARG A 236 -25.77 7.02 3.99
N ASP A 237 -24.85 7.21 4.92
CA ASP A 237 -25.12 7.07 6.36
C ASP A 237 -26.03 8.19 6.90
N ASN A 238 -25.93 9.39 6.33
CA ASN A 238 -26.81 10.52 6.69
C ASN A 238 -28.29 10.26 6.38
N THR A 239 -28.60 9.33 5.48
CA THR A 239 -30.01 8.92 5.24
C THR A 239 -30.57 8.05 6.37
N ALA A 240 -29.71 7.49 7.22
CA ALA A 240 -30.09 6.49 8.23
C ALA A 240 -30.11 7.01 9.68
N LYS A 241 -29.42 8.13 10.00
CA LYS A 241 -29.34 8.66 11.38
C LYS A 241 -29.26 10.18 11.40
N ASP A 242 -30.22 10.79 12.09
CA ASP A 242 -30.38 12.19 12.48
C ASP A 242 -29.06 12.86 12.97
N ARG A 243 -28.19 13.30 12.05
CA ARG A 243 -26.91 13.98 12.35
C ARG A 243 -26.65 15.14 11.37
N ASN A 244 -26.33 16.31 11.94
CA ASN A 244 -25.85 17.52 11.26
C ASN A 244 -24.43 17.38 10.64
N TYR A 245 -24.15 16.34 9.85
CA TYR A 245 -22.80 16.12 9.30
C TYR A 245 -22.78 16.10 7.77
N SER A 246 -22.61 17.25 7.14
CA SER A 246 -22.60 17.37 5.67
C SER A 246 -21.34 16.78 5.02
N ALA A 247 -21.52 15.94 4.00
CA ALA A 247 -20.42 15.46 3.15
C ALA A 247 -19.72 16.63 2.45
N LYS A 248 -20.47 17.66 2.04
CA LYS A 248 -19.94 18.89 1.43
C LYS A 248 -19.05 19.65 2.42
N ASP A 249 -19.50 19.85 3.66
CA ASP A 249 -18.69 20.53 4.68
C ASP A 249 -17.41 19.76 5.03
N LYS A 250 -17.48 18.42 5.00
CA LYS A 250 -16.31 17.57 5.20
C LYS A 250 -15.32 17.69 4.03
N LEU A 251 -15.78 17.62 2.78
CA LEU A 251 -14.94 17.82 1.59
C LEU A 251 -14.25 19.20 1.61
N ILE A 252 -14.98 20.27 1.93
CA ILE A 252 -14.43 21.63 2.00
C ILE A 252 -13.33 21.71 3.06
N ARG A 253 -13.56 21.11 4.24
CA ARG A 253 -12.57 21.07 5.31
C ARG A 253 -11.31 20.34 4.88
N ASP A 254 -11.46 19.16 4.30
CA ASP A 254 -10.33 18.34 3.84
C ASP A 254 -9.53 19.11 2.78
N TYR A 255 -10.20 19.80 1.86
CA TYR A 255 -9.54 20.62 0.84
C TYR A 255 -8.79 21.83 1.41
N ASN A 256 -9.30 22.43 2.46
CA ASN A 256 -8.61 23.52 3.17
C ASN A 256 -7.40 23.00 3.94
N ASP A 257 -7.47 21.80 4.53
CA ASP A 257 -6.33 21.18 5.20
C ASP A 257 -5.16 20.92 4.24
N LEU A 258 -5.44 20.74 2.93
CA LEU A 258 -4.40 20.63 1.91
C LEU A 258 -3.57 21.91 1.71
N ASP A 259 -4.02 23.09 2.18
CA ASP A 259 -3.25 24.34 2.10
C ASP A 259 -1.94 24.30 2.89
N LEU A 260 -1.78 23.30 3.77
CA LEU A 260 -0.51 23.02 4.45
C LEU A 260 0.62 22.68 3.46
N PHE A 261 0.30 22.19 2.26
CA PHE A 261 1.25 21.88 1.18
C PHE A 261 0.66 22.25 -0.20
N PRO A 262 0.69 23.54 -0.58
CA PRO A 262 0.02 24.05 -1.78
C PRO A 262 0.42 23.34 -3.09
N GLU A 263 1.70 23.00 -3.24
CA GLU A 263 2.19 22.29 -4.43
C GLU A 263 1.58 20.89 -4.59
N MET A 264 1.28 20.20 -3.49
CA MET A 264 0.63 18.89 -3.55
C MET A 264 -0.89 19.02 -3.71
N LYS A 265 -1.48 20.07 -3.13
CA LYS A 265 -2.90 20.41 -3.28
C LYS A 265 -3.31 20.60 -4.74
N GLU A 266 -2.45 21.19 -5.56
CA GLU A 266 -2.72 21.41 -6.99
C GLU A 266 -3.15 20.13 -7.70
N GLY A 267 -2.46 19.01 -7.44
CA GLY A 267 -2.78 17.69 -8.00
C GLY A 267 -4.12 17.10 -7.56
N LEU A 268 -4.74 17.64 -6.50
CA LEU A 268 -6.03 17.19 -5.95
C LEU A 268 -7.20 18.12 -6.31
N THR A 269 -6.93 19.28 -6.90
CA THR A 269 -7.96 20.29 -7.24
C THR A 269 -9.04 19.72 -8.17
N GLY A 270 -8.64 18.91 -9.14
CA GLY A 270 -9.57 18.23 -10.05
C GLY A 270 -10.50 17.26 -9.31
N LEU A 271 -9.96 16.47 -8.37
CA LEU A 271 -10.76 15.55 -7.55
C LEU A 271 -11.71 16.30 -6.63
N TYR A 272 -11.28 17.41 -6.03
CA TYR A 272 -12.15 18.27 -5.22
C TYR A 272 -13.39 18.73 -5.98
N HIS A 273 -13.22 19.27 -7.20
CA HIS A 273 -14.36 19.69 -8.01
C HIS A 273 -15.23 18.53 -8.48
N GLY A 274 -14.61 17.38 -8.80
CA GLY A 274 -15.34 16.16 -9.14
C GLY A 274 -16.23 15.69 -7.99
N TRP A 275 -15.68 15.61 -6.78
CA TRP A 275 -16.41 15.26 -5.57
C TRP A 275 -17.50 16.25 -5.23
N LEU A 276 -17.23 17.55 -5.31
CA LEU A 276 -18.23 18.59 -5.04
C LEU A 276 -19.45 18.43 -5.93
N LYS A 277 -19.22 18.23 -7.24
CA LYS A 277 -20.31 17.99 -8.20
C LYS A 277 -21.07 16.70 -7.89
N LEU A 278 -20.35 15.61 -7.59
CA LEU A 278 -20.98 14.33 -7.28
C LEU A 278 -21.86 14.41 -6.02
N ILE A 279 -21.38 15.08 -4.98
CA ILE A 279 -22.12 15.31 -3.74
C ILE A 279 -23.40 16.09 -4.04
N GLU A 280 -23.30 17.21 -4.78
CA GLU A 280 -24.45 18.05 -5.14
C GLU A 280 -25.50 17.31 -5.98
N GLU A 281 -25.09 16.43 -6.89
CA GLU A 281 -26.02 15.59 -7.64
C GLU A 281 -26.64 14.47 -6.79
N TYR A 282 -25.89 13.90 -5.86
CA TYR A 282 -26.39 12.85 -4.97
C TYR A 282 -27.44 13.39 -3.99
N GLU A 283 -27.21 14.58 -3.42
CA GLU A 283 -28.16 15.23 -2.52
C GLU A 283 -29.53 15.46 -3.18
N LYS A 284 -29.56 15.86 -4.47
CA LYS A 284 -30.81 16.02 -5.24
C LYS A 284 -31.61 14.73 -5.43
N ILE A 285 -30.95 13.56 -5.37
CA ILE A 285 -31.61 12.26 -5.49
C ILE A 285 -32.26 11.86 -4.16
N LEU A 286 -31.72 12.34 -3.05
CA LEU A 286 -32.18 12.02 -1.70
C LEU A 286 -33.33 12.91 -1.21
N GLU A 287 -33.52 14.09 -1.81
CA GLU A 287 -34.67 14.99 -1.63
C GLU A 287 -35.95 14.45 -2.28
#